data_AF-A0A7J9GDR8-F1
#
_entry.id   AF-A0A7J9GDR8-F1
#
_cell.length_a   1.000
_cell.length_b   1.000
_cell.length_c   1.000
_cell.angle_alpha   90.00
_cell.angle_beta   90.00
_cell.angle_gamma   90.00
#
_symmetry.space_group_name_H-M   'P 1'
#
loop_
_entity.id
_entity.type
_entity.pdbx_description
1 polymer ?
#
loop_
_entity_poly.entity_id
_entity_poly.type
_entity_poly.pdbx_seq_one_letter_code
_entity_poly.pdbx_strand_id
1 'polypeptide(L)'
;MEAKLFLLTCSLPLQPLLPTCNMRLSRFKTTSPSKTVLRRCMNQEEQLLEGMPKEYYDDEWQARQREKTKELHRRRREEEEEEERKVEEYREIGMRLKGCPQEDVVRARKLVSSFIRAEEEVEEKIEEAAERGELTELVLMVIWNRLDLARRDDEKDAIRSLDLLYRRVETEILKREASPAMRLLNDLLNMHDGFDNEGWLKECKKRMVETFPREDPFSILVPAGFDIDKWLQGKVLVACRFRNRKRAHRRKSYPSKHHGPLSLPAEADDVLLRVDFIREVDALLQEVRSEQNEAQTPDGLDPESVAVKLKEHERKQTIRQVETLLDLAINLQW
;
A
#
# COMPACT_ATOMS: atom_id res chain seq x y z
N MET A 1 -45.35 -7.23 16.21
CA MET A 1 -44.33 -6.23 16.59
C MET A 1 -43.63 -5.84 15.31
N GLU A 2 -43.77 -4.58 14.95
CA GLU A 2 -43.54 -4.02 13.61
C GLU A 2 -42.05 -3.89 13.27
N ALA A 3 -41.71 -4.21 12.02
CA ALA A 3 -40.39 -4.02 11.43
C ALA A 3 -40.26 -2.58 10.89
N LYS A 4 -39.27 -1.83 11.36
CA LYS A 4 -38.94 -0.50 10.83
C LYS A 4 -37.73 -0.59 9.89
N LEU A 5 -38.02 -0.44 8.60
CA LEU A 5 -37.05 -0.19 7.54
C LEU A 5 -36.52 1.25 7.67
N PHE A 6 -35.21 1.42 7.79
CA PHE A 6 -34.57 2.74 7.67
C PHE A 6 -34.07 2.95 6.23
N LEU A 7 -34.84 3.70 5.45
CA LEU A 7 -34.41 4.33 4.20
C LEU A 7 -33.75 5.67 4.55
N LEU A 8 -32.43 5.77 4.45
CA LEU A 8 -31.70 7.04 4.54
C LEU A 8 -31.66 7.69 3.15
N THR A 9 -32.63 8.59 2.92
CA THR A 9 -32.58 9.58 1.84
C THR A 9 -31.89 10.83 2.37
N CYS A 10 -30.70 11.13 1.85
CA CYS A 10 -30.01 12.40 2.14
C CYS A 10 -30.50 13.48 1.15
N SER A 11 -31.40 14.34 1.61
CA SER A 11 -31.73 15.61 0.94
C SER A 11 -30.92 16.76 1.56
N LEU A 12 -30.08 17.39 0.74
CA LEU A 12 -29.34 18.61 1.07
C LEU A 12 -30.30 19.80 1.29
N PRO A 13 -30.12 20.62 2.36
CA PRO A 13 -30.75 21.93 2.42
C PRO A 13 -29.89 22.96 1.66
N LEU A 14 -30.37 23.38 0.49
CA LEU A 14 -29.94 24.62 -0.15
C LEU A 14 -30.31 25.83 0.74
N GLN A 15 -29.34 26.70 0.98
CA GLN A 15 -29.51 28.00 1.63
C GLN A 15 -29.12 29.15 0.67
N PRO A 16 -29.60 30.40 0.91
CA PRO A 16 -30.48 31.08 -0.03
C PRO A 16 -29.82 32.22 -0.81
N LEU A 17 -30.40 32.51 -1.98
CA LEU A 17 -30.16 33.71 -2.77
C LEU A 17 -30.73 34.95 -2.05
N LEU A 18 -29.87 35.95 -1.84
CA LEU A 18 -30.21 37.29 -1.35
C LEU A 18 -31.15 38.03 -2.33
N PRO A 19 -32.19 38.73 -1.86
CA PRO A 19 -32.87 39.75 -2.65
C PRO A 19 -32.18 41.10 -2.57
N THR A 20 -32.12 41.75 -3.73
CA THR A 20 -31.60 43.07 -4.03
C THR A 20 -32.30 44.20 -3.27
N CYS A 21 -31.49 45.12 -2.74
CA CYS A 21 -31.91 46.40 -2.16
C CYS A 21 -32.66 47.24 -3.21
N ASN A 22 -33.86 47.71 -2.85
CA ASN A 22 -34.53 48.82 -3.53
C ASN A 22 -35.35 49.59 -2.49
N MET A 23 -34.72 50.52 -1.77
CA MET A 23 -35.45 51.56 -1.03
C MET A 23 -35.03 52.93 -1.54
N ARG A 24 -36.02 53.59 -2.16
CA ARG A 24 -35.94 54.94 -2.73
C ARG A 24 -35.61 55.95 -1.65
N LEU A 25 -34.53 56.70 -1.84
CA LEU A 25 -34.25 57.93 -1.10
C LEU A 25 -35.30 59.00 -1.48
N SER A 26 -36.28 59.23 -0.60
CA SER A 26 -37.11 60.44 -0.66
C SER A 26 -36.36 61.61 -0.02
N ARG A 27 -36.01 62.58 -0.86
CA ARG A 27 -35.40 63.86 -0.49
C ARG A 27 -36.47 64.79 0.06
N PHE A 28 -36.70 64.77 1.37
CA PHE A 28 -37.45 65.84 2.03
C PHE A 28 -36.51 67.00 2.35
N LYS A 29 -36.70 68.12 1.63
CA LYS A 29 -36.12 69.42 1.96
C LYS A 29 -36.88 69.98 3.15
N THR A 30 -36.21 70.21 4.27
CA THR A 30 -36.72 71.08 5.33
C THR A 30 -35.83 72.31 5.41
N THR A 31 -36.43 73.43 5.04
CA THR A 31 -35.89 74.78 5.13
C THR A 31 -35.66 75.12 6.61
N SER A 32 -34.46 75.58 6.93
CA SER A 32 -34.11 76.13 8.23
C SER A 32 -34.84 77.44 8.53
N PRO A 33 -35.07 77.72 9.82
CA PRO A 33 -34.79 79.06 10.31
C PRO A 33 -33.76 79.01 11.43
N SER A 34 -32.71 79.82 11.28
CA SER A 34 -31.75 80.16 12.31
C SER A 34 -32.46 80.82 13.49
N LYS A 35 -32.26 80.32 14.71
CA LYS A 35 -32.39 81.09 15.95
C LYS A 35 -31.62 80.45 17.11
N THR A 36 -30.61 81.20 17.52
CA THR A 36 -30.17 81.42 18.90
C THR A 36 -29.62 80.22 19.69
N VAL A 37 -28.29 80.23 19.84
CA VAL A 37 -27.54 79.47 20.85
C VAL A 37 -28.04 79.84 22.24
N LEU A 38 -28.84 78.96 22.84
CA LEU A 38 -29.13 78.96 24.27
C LEU A 38 -28.30 77.84 24.89
N ARG A 39 -27.17 78.23 25.48
CA ARG A 39 -26.32 77.39 26.32
C ARG A 39 -27.13 76.98 27.55
N ARG A 40 -27.81 75.84 27.48
CA ARG A 40 -28.54 75.23 28.59
C ARG A 40 -27.58 74.31 29.35
N CYS A 41 -26.90 74.86 30.35
CA CYS A 41 -26.42 74.06 31.47
C CYS A 41 -27.65 73.66 32.29
N MET A 42 -28.13 72.43 32.10
CA MET A 42 -29.05 71.79 33.04
C MET A 42 -28.28 70.72 33.79
N ASN A 43 -28.58 70.70 35.09
CA ASN A 43 -27.87 70.00 36.14
C ASN A 43 -27.97 68.48 35.99
N GLN A 44 -27.01 67.81 36.64
CA GLN A 44 -26.95 66.39 36.89
C GLN A 44 -28.29 65.86 37.41
N GLU A 45 -29.04 65.25 36.53
CA GLU A 45 -30.05 64.22 36.79
C GLU A 45 -30.57 63.88 35.40
N GLU A 46 -29.74 63.12 34.68
CA GLU A 46 -30.16 62.45 33.45
C GLU A 46 -31.47 61.74 33.75
N GLN A 47 -32.49 62.09 32.97
CA GLN A 47 -33.70 61.32 32.84
C GLN A 47 -33.29 59.91 32.44
N LEU A 48 -33.11 59.03 33.43
CA LEU A 48 -33.04 57.59 33.26
C LEU A 48 -34.21 57.23 32.34
N LEU A 49 -33.88 56.81 31.12
CA LEU A 49 -34.87 56.45 30.11
C LEU A 49 -35.79 55.39 30.73
N GLU A 50 -37.00 55.79 31.12
CA GLU A 50 -37.93 55.00 31.92
C GLU A 50 -38.34 53.76 31.11
N GLY A 51 -37.79 52.60 31.50
CA GLY A 51 -38.01 51.31 30.83
C GLY A 51 -36.75 50.50 30.50
N MET A 52 -35.55 51.08 30.61
CA MET A 52 -34.30 50.33 30.44
C MET A 52 -33.84 49.73 31.78
N PRO A 53 -33.42 48.44 31.84
CA PRO A 53 -32.85 47.84 33.05
C PRO A 53 -31.72 48.71 33.64
N LYS A 54 -31.68 48.87 34.97
CA LYS A 54 -30.71 49.75 35.66
C LYS A 54 -29.26 49.35 35.37
N GLU A 55 -29.06 48.06 35.16
CA GLU A 55 -27.80 47.41 34.81
C GLU A 55 -27.22 47.91 33.48
N TYR A 56 -28.06 48.47 32.60
CA TYR A 56 -27.60 49.03 31.32
C TYR A 56 -26.79 50.33 31.51
N TYR A 57 -26.99 51.07 32.60
CA TYR A 57 -26.25 52.30 32.92
C TYR A 57 -24.99 52.02 33.76
N ASP A 58 -24.79 50.79 34.22
CA ASP A 58 -23.57 50.40 34.92
C ASP A 58 -22.45 50.20 33.89
N ASP A 59 -21.48 51.12 33.86
CA ASP A 59 -20.31 51.05 32.97
C ASP A 59 -19.58 49.70 33.07
N GLU A 60 -19.55 49.11 34.26
CA GLU A 60 -19.00 47.78 34.50
C GLU A 60 -19.82 46.67 33.84
N TRP A 61 -21.14 46.78 33.82
CA TRP A 61 -22.01 45.80 33.16
C TRP A 61 -21.86 45.90 31.64
N GLN A 62 -21.81 47.12 31.10
CA GLN A 62 -21.54 47.34 29.67
C GLN A 62 -20.15 46.82 29.27
N ALA A 63 -19.13 47.04 30.12
CA ALA A 63 -17.79 46.51 29.91
C ALA A 63 -17.77 44.98 29.88
N ARG A 64 -18.47 44.32 30.84
CA ARG A 64 -18.63 42.86 30.88
C ARG A 64 -19.36 42.31 29.65
N GLN A 65 -20.33 43.04 29.09
CA GLN A 65 -20.99 42.64 27.85
C GLN A 65 -20.04 42.71 26.64
N ARG A 66 -19.28 43.81 26.51
CA ARG A 66 -18.26 43.96 25.45
C ARG A 66 -17.18 42.88 25.56
N GLU A 67 -16.76 42.57 26.77
CA GLU A 67 -15.80 41.50 27.07
C GLU A 67 -16.37 40.13 26.69
N LYS A 68 -17.61 39.82 27.05
CA LYS A 68 -18.31 38.59 26.62
C LYS A 68 -18.39 38.45 25.10
N THR A 69 -18.67 39.54 24.39
CA THR A 69 -18.69 39.54 22.92
C THR A 69 -17.30 39.27 22.33
N LYS A 70 -16.25 39.93 22.87
CA LYS A 70 -14.85 39.68 22.46
C LYS A 70 -14.42 38.25 22.73
N GLU A 71 -14.80 37.70 23.88
CA GLU A 71 -14.50 36.33 24.27
C GLU A 71 -15.18 35.31 23.35
N LEU A 72 -16.44 35.55 22.98
CA LEU A 72 -17.16 34.72 22.02
C LEU A 72 -16.49 34.77 20.63
N HIS A 73 -16.05 35.94 20.18
CA HIS A 73 -15.30 36.06 18.92
C HIS A 73 -13.93 35.40 18.97
N ARG A 74 -13.23 35.47 20.11
CA ARG A 74 -11.96 34.76 20.32
C ARG A 74 -12.16 33.26 20.21
N ARG A 75 -13.17 32.73 20.89
CA ARG A 75 -13.53 31.31 20.83
C ARG A 75 -13.90 30.85 19.43
N ARG A 76 -14.70 31.62 18.69
CA ARG A 76 -15.02 31.31 17.28
C ARG A 76 -13.78 31.27 16.40
N ARG A 77 -12.87 32.23 16.57
CA ARG A 77 -11.61 32.23 15.82
C ARG A 77 -10.77 30.99 16.17
N GLU A 78 -10.68 30.63 17.44
CA GLU A 78 -9.96 29.42 17.87
C GLU A 78 -10.58 28.15 17.27
N GLU A 79 -11.91 28.05 17.26
CA GLU A 79 -12.66 26.96 16.62
C GLU A 79 -12.43 26.94 15.09
N GLU A 80 -12.48 28.09 14.42
CA GLU A 80 -12.17 28.23 12.98
C GLU A 80 -10.72 27.83 12.67
N GLU A 81 -9.75 28.23 13.49
CA GLU A 81 -8.34 27.86 13.34
C GLU A 81 -8.13 26.34 13.55
N GLU A 82 -8.86 25.72 14.47
CA GLU A 82 -8.86 24.27 14.67
C GLU A 82 -9.46 23.52 13.48
N GLU A 83 -10.58 24.02 12.95
CA GLU A 83 -11.20 23.48 11.74
C GLU A 83 -10.29 23.65 10.52
N GLU A 84 -9.62 24.80 10.37
CA GLU A 84 -8.64 25.03 9.30
C GLU A 84 -7.44 24.08 9.41
N ARG A 85 -6.90 23.87 10.61
CA ARG A 85 -5.83 22.88 10.85
C ARG A 85 -6.28 21.49 10.42
N LYS A 86 -7.50 21.09 10.81
CA LYS A 86 -8.08 19.82 10.41
C LYS A 86 -8.27 19.74 8.89
N VAL A 87 -8.80 20.77 8.24
CA VAL A 87 -9.01 20.75 6.78
C VAL A 87 -7.69 20.62 6.01
N GLU A 88 -6.64 21.32 6.43
CA GLU A 88 -5.33 21.27 5.78
C GLU A 88 -4.71 19.86 5.89
N GLU A 89 -4.88 19.24 7.05
CA GLU A 89 -4.50 17.85 7.33
C GLU A 89 -5.15 16.82 6.38
N TYR A 90 -6.46 16.92 6.12
CA TYR A 90 -7.16 16.03 5.18
C TYR A 90 -6.79 16.35 3.73
N ARG A 91 -6.53 17.63 3.43
CA ARG A 91 -6.05 18.08 2.12
C ARG A 91 -4.68 17.49 1.81
N GLU A 92 -3.77 17.46 2.79
CA GLU A 92 -2.44 16.86 2.65
C GLU A 92 -2.53 15.39 2.23
N ILE A 93 -3.34 14.58 2.93
CA ILE A 93 -3.57 13.17 2.59
C ILE A 93 -4.09 13.04 1.16
N GLY A 94 -5.06 13.87 0.78
CA GLY A 94 -5.65 13.87 -0.56
C GLY A 94 -4.65 14.18 -1.67
N MET A 95 -3.59 14.93 -1.38
CA MET A 95 -2.56 15.31 -2.35
C MET A 95 -1.47 14.24 -2.56
N ARG A 96 -1.33 13.23 -1.68
CA ARG A 96 -0.26 12.22 -1.76
C ARG A 96 -0.26 11.41 -3.07
N LEU A 97 -1.44 11.21 -3.67
CA LEU A 97 -1.60 10.46 -4.93
C LEU A 97 -1.51 11.33 -6.19
N LYS A 98 -1.32 12.66 -6.06
CA LYS A 98 -1.37 13.61 -7.18
C LYS A 98 -0.19 13.44 -8.17
N GLY A 99 0.89 12.75 -7.77
CA GLY A 99 2.04 12.45 -8.61
C GLY A 99 1.96 11.14 -9.39
N CYS A 100 0.92 10.32 -9.16
CA CYS A 100 0.74 9.04 -9.84
C CYS A 100 -0.15 9.19 -11.09
N PRO A 101 -0.04 8.29 -12.09
CA PRO A 101 -0.94 8.30 -13.24
C PRO A 101 -2.41 8.18 -12.78
N GLN A 102 -3.23 9.16 -13.18
CA GLN A 102 -4.61 9.26 -12.67
C GLN A 102 -5.46 8.04 -13.04
N GLU A 103 -5.22 7.44 -14.21
CA GLU A 103 -5.93 6.25 -14.66
C GLU A 103 -5.68 5.07 -13.72
N ASP A 104 -4.43 4.88 -13.31
CA ASP A 104 -3.98 3.78 -12.45
C ASP A 104 -4.53 3.96 -11.04
N VAL A 105 -4.52 5.20 -10.53
CA VAL A 105 -5.13 5.55 -9.24
C VAL A 105 -6.63 5.28 -9.25
N VAL A 106 -7.34 5.61 -10.35
CA VAL A 106 -8.78 5.33 -10.47
C VAL A 106 -9.04 3.83 -10.53
N ARG A 107 -8.23 3.05 -11.25
CA ARG A 107 -8.33 1.58 -11.29
C ARG A 107 -8.09 0.99 -9.89
N ALA A 108 -7.01 1.40 -9.22
CA ALA A 108 -6.71 0.96 -7.85
C ALA A 108 -7.84 1.31 -6.87
N ARG A 109 -8.41 2.52 -6.94
CA ARG A 109 -9.56 2.92 -6.10
C ARG A 109 -10.79 2.04 -6.35
N LYS A 110 -11.07 1.69 -7.61
CA LYS A 110 -12.16 0.78 -7.97
C LYS A 110 -11.91 -0.62 -7.41
N LEU A 111 -10.69 -1.12 -7.52
CA LEU A 111 -10.29 -2.45 -7.02
C LEU A 111 -10.42 -2.54 -5.49
N VAL A 112 -9.89 -1.55 -4.75
CA VAL A 112 -10.04 -1.48 -3.29
C VAL A 112 -11.52 -1.39 -2.89
N SER A 113 -12.32 -0.61 -3.62
CA SER A 113 -13.76 -0.57 -3.38
C SER A 113 -14.47 -1.89 -3.70
N SER A 114 -14.01 -2.67 -4.68
CA SER A 114 -14.55 -4.01 -4.92
C SER A 114 -14.20 -4.99 -3.82
N PHE A 115 -12.98 -4.94 -3.27
CA PHE A 115 -12.57 -5.78 -2.14
C PHE A 115 -13.43 -5.53 -0.90
N ILE A 116 -13.64 -4.25 -0.54
CA ILE A 116 -14.49 -3.89 0.60
C ILE A 116 -15.93 -4.38 0.39
N ARG A 117 -16.43 -4.38 -0.85
CA ARG A 117 -17.79 -4.85 -1.16
C ARG A 117 -17.91 -6.37 -1.20
N ALA A 118 -16.80 -7.10 -1.38
CA ALA A 118 -16.80 -8.56 -1.50
C ALA A 118 -16.97 -9.27 -0.15
N GLU A 119 -16.70 -8.58 0.97
CA GLU A 119 -16.87 -9.06 2.35
C GLU A 119 -16.30 -10.48 2.59
N GLU A 120 -17.09 -11.53 2.40
CA GLU A 120 -16.69 -12.94 2.58
C GLU A 120 -15.79 -13.47 1.44
N GLU A 121 -16.00 -13.00 0.21
CA GLU A 121 -15.24 -13.44 -0.99
C GLU A 121 -13.99 -12.57 -1.26
N VAL A 122 -13.59 -11.73 -0.30
CA VAL A 122 -12.49 -10.79 -0.49
C VAL A 122 -11.17 -11.49 -0.79
N GLU A 123 -10.96 -12.66 -0.20
CA GLU A 123 -9.75 -13.47 -0.36
C GLU A 123 -9.59 -13.97 -1.80
N GLU A 124 -10.64 -14.62 -2.33
CA GLU A 124 -10.67 -15.11 -3.72
C GLU A 124 -10.51 -13.96 -4.71
N LYS A 125 -11.11 -12.79 -4.42
CA LYS A 125 -10.97 -11.59 -5.26
C LYS A 125 -9.54 -11.04 -5.26
N ILE A 126 -8.82 -11.11 -4.14
CA ILE A 126 -7.42 -10.68 -4.06
C ILE A 126 -6.55 -11.64 -4.90
N GLU A 127 -6.76 -12.95 -4.78
CA GLU A 127 -6.03 -13.95 -5.57
C GLU A 127 -6.29 -13.79 -7.06
N GLU A 128 -7.55 -13.64 -7.49
CA GLU A 128 -7.91 -13.36 -8.88
C GLU A 128 -7.26 -12.07 -9.41
N ALA A 129 -7.22 -11.01 -8.60
CA ALA A 129 -6.60 -9.75 -8.99
C ALA A 129 -5.07 -9.88 -9.11
N ALA A 130 -4.46 -10.69 -8.25
CA ALA A 130 -3.04 -11.03 -8.32
C ALA A 130 -2.72 -11.87 -9.57
N GLU A 131 -3.57 -12.81 -9.97
CA GLU A 131 -3.42 -13.57 -11.22
C GLU A 131 -3.50 -12.69 -12.46
N ARG A 132 -4.37 -11.67 -12.44
CA ARG A 132 -4.49 -10.68 -13.52
C ARG A 132 -3.32 -9.67 -13.54
N GLY A 133 -2.49 -9.63 -12.49
CA GLY A 133 -1.41 -8.65 -12.34
C GLY A 133 -1.91 -7.22 -12.05
N GLU A 134 -3.12 -7.08 -11.50
CA GLU A 134 -3.72 -5.77 -11.17
C GLU A 134 -3.32 -5.30 -9.76
N LEU A 135 -2.83 -6.22 -8.93
CA LEU A 135 -2.36 -5.96 -7.58
C LEU A 135 -0.99 -5.27 -7.64
N THR A 136 -1.00 -3.95 -7.55
CA THR A 136 0.20 -3.09 -7.65
C THR A 136 0.44 -2.35 -6.35
N GLU A 137 1.64 -1.80 -6.16
CA GLU A 137 1.98 -0.94 -5.02
C GLU A 137 1.01 0.26 -4.88
N LEU A 138 0.46 0.76 -5.99
CA LEU A 138 -0.57 1.81 -5.96
C LEU A 138 -1.84 1.39 -5.20
N VAL A 139 -2.20 0.11 -5.22
CA VAL A 139 -3.33 -0.44 -4.45
C VAL A 139 -3.05 -0.33 -2.96
N LEU A 140 -1.86 -0.72 -2.51
CA LEU A 140 -1.41 -0.55 -1.12
C LEU A 140 -1.46 0.92 -0.70
N MET A 141 -0.97 1.82 -1.54
CA MET A 141 -0.99 3.26 -1.29
C MET A 141 -2.41 3.82 -1.16
N VAL A 142 -3.36 3.31 -1.95
CA VAL A 142 -4.78 3.69 -1.84
C VAL A 142 -5.41 3.15 -0.55
N ILE A 143 -5.13 1.90 -0.17
CA ILE A 143 -5.61 1.32 1.10
C ILE A 143 -5.02 2.12 2.27
N TRP A 144 -3.72 2.43 2.24
CA TRP A 144 -3.03 3.18 3.27
C TRP A 144 -3.61 4.60 3.45
N ASN A 145 -3.94 5.30 2.35
CA ASN A 145 -4.60 6.60 2.44
C ASN A 145 -6.00 6.50 3.08
N ARG A 146 -6.76 5.44 2.80
CA ARG A 146 -8.05 5.20 3.47
C ARG A 146 -7.87 4.86 4.95
N LEU A 147 -6.82 4.11 5.28
CA LEU A 147 -6.46 3.76 6.65
C LEU A 147 -6.05 4.99 7.47
N ASP A 148 -5.29 5.92 6.88
CA ASP A 148 -4.89 7.18 7.54
C ASP A 148 -6.11 8.06 7.83
N LEU A 149 -7.08 8.13 6.91
CA LEU A 149 -8.36 8.81 7.14
C LEU A 149 -9.15 8.15 8.28
N ALA A 150 -9.31 6.82 8.24
CA ALA A 150 -10.02 6.08 9.28
C ALA A 150 -9.39 6.26 10.68
N ARG A 151 -8.05 6.37 10.75
CA ARG A 151 -7.33 6.66 12.01
C ARG A 151 -7.65 8.05 12.55
N ARG A 152 -7.79 9.06 11.69
CA ARG A 152 -8.15 10.43 12.09
C ARG A 152 -9.60 10.58 12.48
N ASP A 153 -10.49 9.82 11.84
CA ASP A 153 -11.91 9.76 12.15
C ASP A 153 -12.24 8.83 13.34
N ASP A 154 -11.21 8.17 13.92
CA ASP A 154 -11.29 7.19 15.01
C ASP A 154 -12.23 5.99 14.73
N GLU A 155 -12.37 5.60 13.46
CA GLU A 155 -13.24 4.52 13.02
C GLU A 155 -12.59 3.15 13.24
N LYS A 156 -12.66 2.63 14.46
CA LYS A 156 -11.98 1.37 14.87
C LYS A 156 -12.28 0.17 13.95
N ASP A 157 -13.51 0.03 13.47
CA ASP A 157 -13.90 -1.09 12.60
C ASP A 157 -13.32 -0.95 11.19
N ALA A 158 -13.30 0.28 10.66
CA ALA A 158 -12.65 0.59 9.39
C ALA A 158 -11.13 0.39 9.50
N ILE A 159 -10.52 0.81 10.60
CA ILE A 159 -9.08 0.62 10.84
C ILE A 159 -8.73 -0.87 10.82
N ARG A 160 -9.47 -1.72 11.56
CA ARG A 160 -9.21 -3.17 11.61
C ARG A 160 -9.40 -3.84 10.25
N SER A 161 -10.50 -3.55 9.56
CA SER A 161 -10.79 -4.15 8.26
C SER A 161 -9.79 -3.72 7.17
N LEU A 162 -9.43 -2.44 7.13
CA LEU A 162 -8.43 -1.93 6.19
C LEU A 162 -7.01 -2.41 6.49
N ASP A 163 -6.64 -2.61 7.77
CA ASP A 163 -5.33 -3.16 8.14
C ASP A 163 -5.20 -4.63 7.71
N LEU A 164 -6.23 -5.44 7.93
CA LEU A 164 -6.28 -6.82 7.44
C LEU A 164 -6.19 -6.88 5.91
N LEU A 165 -6.94 -6.01 5.23
CA LEU A 165 -6.90 -5.91 3.77
C LEU A 165 -5.51 -5.48 3.28
N TYR A 166 -4.89 -4.49 3.91
CA TYR A 166 -3.54 -4.04 3.59
C TYR A 166 -2.54 -5.19 3.71
N ARG A 167 -2.54 -5.88 4.87
CA ARG A 167 -1.63 -7.01 5.12
C ARG A 167 -1.81 -8.12 4.11
N ARG A 168 -3.05 -8.47 3.78
CA ARG A 168 -3.32 -9.55 2.84
C ARG A 168 -2.90 -9.21 1.41
N VAL A 169 -3.14 -7.98 0.98
CA VAL A 169 -2.69 -7.48 -0.32
C VAL A 169 -1.16 -7.40 -0.38
N GLU A 170 -0.52 -6.92 0.70
CA GLU A 170 0.93 -6.85 0.83
C GLU A 170 1.57 -8.25 0.72
N THR A 171 1.03 -9.24 1.44
CA THR A 171 1.55 -10.61 1.35
C THR A 171 1.37 -11.23 -0.02
N GLU A 172 0.25 -10.95 -0.71
CA GLU A 172 0.03 -11.47 -2.05
C GLU A 172 0.96 -10.83 -3.08
N ILE A 173 1.24 -9.52 -2.98
CA ILE A 173 2.26 -8.85 -3.81
C ILE A 173 3.64 -9.49 -3.56
N LEU A 174 4.06 -9.60 -2.29
CA LEU A 174 5.35 -10.19 -1.94
C LEU A 174 5.48 -11.64 -2.41
N LYS A 175 4.40 -12.42 -2.35
CA LYS A 175 4.36 -13.80 -2.85
C LYS A 175 4.60 -13.88 -4.36
N ARG A 176 4.12 -12.90 -5.13
CA ARG A 176 4.31 -12.83 -6.59
C ARG A 176 5.68 -12.29 -6.97
N GLU A 177 6.18 -11.32 -6.23
CA GLU A 177 7.52 -10.74 -6.44
C GLU A 177 8.65 -11.64 -5.97
N ALA A 178 8.37 -12.59 -5.07
CA ALA A 178 9.34 -13.55 -4.57
C ALA A 178 9.97 -14.38 -5.71
N SER A 179 11.29 -14.51 -5.66
CA SER A 179 12.04 -15.37 -6.58
C SER A 179 11.51 -16.81 -6.52
N PRO A 180 11.62 -17.60 -7.60
CA PRO A 180 11.25 -19.01 -7.60
C PRO A 180 11.90 -19.80 -6.44
N ALA A 181 13.14 -19.47 -6.10
CA ALA A 181 13.88 -20.03 -4.97
C ALA A 181 13.23 -19.72 -3.61
N MET A 182 12.87 -18.46 -3.37
CA MET A 182 12.21 -18.04 -2.12
C MET A 182 10.80 -18.60 -1.99
N ARG A 183 10.06 -18.70 -3.11
CA ARG A 183 8.77 -19.40 -3.13
C ARG A 183 8.90 -20.86 -2.75
N LEU A 184 9.88 -21.57 -3.33
CA LEU A 184 10.18 -22.95 -2.95
C LEU A 184 10.55 -23.07 -1.47
N LEU A 185 11.40 -22.18 -0.95
CA LEU A 185 11.76 -22.20 0.48
C LEU A 185 10.52 -22.05 1.37
N ASN A 186 9.66 -21.08 1.06
CA ASN A 186 8.41 -20.86 1.79
C ASN A 186 7.51 -22.10 1.77
N ASP A 187 7.36 -22.74 0.60
CA ASP A 187 6.58 -23.98 0.47
C ASP A 187 7.18 -25.12 1.29
N LEU A 188 8.51 -25.28 1.28
CA LEU A 188 9.23 -26.30 2.07
C LEU A 188 9.04 -26.10 3.58
N LEU A 189 9.10 -24.85 4.05
CA LEU A 189 8.88 -24.52 5.46
C LEU A 189 7.42 -24.73 5.88
N ASN A 190 6.46 -24.35 5.03
CA ASN A 190 5.03 -24.50 5.32
C ASN A 190 4.55 -25.96 5.36
N MET A 191 5.30 -26.89 4.79
CA MET A 191 5.03 -28.34 4.92
C MET A 191 5.45 -28.92 6.29
N HIS A 192 6.09 -28.15 7.18
CA HIS A 192 6.50 -28.65 8.49
C HIS A 192 5.34 -28.62 9.48
N ASP A 193 4.82 -29.79 9.85
CA ASP A 193 3.72 -29.93 10.82
C ASP A 193 4.16 -29.70 12.30
N GLY A 194 5.42 -29.33 12.55
CA GLY A 194 5.96 -29.08 13.90
C GLY A 194 6.51 -30.32 14.64
N PHE A 195 6.07 -31.53 14.27
CA PHE A 195 6.36 -32.75 15.05
C PHE A 195 7.27 -33.77 14.36
N ASP A 196 7.18 -33.96 13.04
CA ASP A 196 7.93 -34.99 12.31
C ASP A 196 9.01 -34.41 11.40
N ASN A 197 10.21 -34.19 11.96
CA ASN A 197 11.36 -33.68 11.19
C ASN A 197 11.83 -34.68 10.11
N GLU A 198 11.75 -35.98 10.35
CA GLU A 198 12.28 -36.98 9.41
C GLU A 198 11.35 -37.19 8.22
N GLY A 199 10.04 -37.27 8.48
CA GLY A 199 9.02 -37.29 7.43
C GLY A 199 9.02 -36.00 6.61
N TRP A 200 9.11 -34.85 7.28
CA TRP A 200 9.22 -33.55 6.61
C TRP A 200 10.43 -33.47 5.67
N LEU A 201 11.62 -33.90 6.10
CA LEU A 201 12.82 -33.87 5.24
C LEU A 201 12.69 -34.80 4.02
N LYS A 202 12.01 -35.94 4.15
CA LYS A 202 11.74 -36.84 3.02
C LYS A 202 10.80 -36.20 2.00
N GLU A 203 9.74 -35.53 2.46
CA GLU A 203 8.83 -34.84 1.55
C GLU A 203 9.49 -33.60 0.92
N CYS A 204 10.31 -32.87 1.68
CA CYS A 204 11.14 -31.79 1.15
C CYS A 204 12.07 -32.28 0.05
N LYS A 205 12.78 -33.40 0.29
CA LYS A 205 13.66 -34.03 -0.70
C LYS A 205 12.88 -34.38 -1.98
N LYS A 206 11.70 -34.98 -1.84
CA LYS A 206 10.84 -35.36 -2.97
C LYS A 206 10.39 -34.12 -3.75
N ARG A 207 9.89 -33.08 -3.08
CA ARG A 207 9.51 -31.79 -3.70
C ARG A 207 10.69 -31.12 -4.42
N MET A 208 11.88 -31.12 -3.82
CA MET A 208 13.09 -30.58 -4.45
C MET A 208 13.49 -31.37 -5.70
N VAL A 209 13.39 -32.70 -5.67
CA VAL A 209 13.60 -33.56 -6.85
C VAL A 209 12.52 -33.32 -7.92
N GLU A 210 11.28 -33.02 -7.54
CA GLU A 210 10.23 -32.70 -8.54
C GLU A 210 10.42 -31.30 -9.15
N THR A 211 10.96 -30.35 -8.40
CA THR A 211 11.04 -28.94 -8.79
C THR A 211 12.35 -28.58 -9.50
N PHE A 212 13.49 -29.12 -9.06
CA PHE A 212 14.77 -28.84 -9.70
C PHE A 212 14.85 -29.52 -11.08
N PRO A 213 15.49 -28.90 -12.09
CA PRO A 213 15.78 -29.61 -13.33
C PRO A 213 16.74 -30.76 -13.04
N ARG A 214 16.57 -31.88 -13.76
CA ARG A 214 17.58 -32.92 -13.79
C ARG A 214 18.84 -32.36 -14.44
N GLU A 215 19.93 -32.37 -13.69
CA GLU A 215 21.26 -32.02 -14.18
C GLU A 215 21.79 -33.14 -15.09
N ASP A 216 21.30 -33.21 -16.34
CA ASP A 216 21.93 -34.03 -17.37
C ASP A 216 23.23 -33.33 -17.83
N PRO A 217 24.41 -33.97 -17.77
CA PRO A 217 25.71 -33.36 -18.09
C PRO A 217 25.79 -32.70 -19.48
N PHE A 218 24.90 -33.05 -20.40
CA PHE A 218 24.84 -32.49 -21.74
C PHE A 218 23.99 -31.21 -21.86
N SER A 219 23.07 -30.95 -20.94
CA SER A 219 22.21 -29.75 -20.96
C SER A 219 22.96 -28.46 -20.60
N ILE A 220 24.05 -28.55 -19.85
CA ILE A 220 24.91 -27.41 -19.47
C ILE A 220 25.85 -27.00 -20.62
N LEU A 221 26.20 -27.93 -21.51
CA LEU A 221 27.20 -27.72 -22.58
C LEU A 221 26.59 -27.39 -23.95
N VAL A 222 25.29 -27.59 -24.12
CA VAL A 222 24.62 -27.45 -25.42
C VAL A 222 23.84 -26.13 -25.47
N PRO A 223 24.24 -25.16 -26.31
CA PRO A 223 23.49 -23.92 -26.48
C PRO A 223 22.06 -24.20 -26.95
N ALA A 224 21.10 -23.47 -26.39
CA ALA A 224 19.69 -23.56 -26.77
C ALA A 224 19.52 -23.44 -28.30
N GLY A 225 19.06 -24.52 -28.94
CA GLY A 225 18.87 -24.61 -30.40
C GLY A 225 19.67 -25.70 -31.13
N PHE A 226 20.49 -26.49 -30.44
CA PHE A 226 21.21 -27.62 -31.06
C PHE A 226 20.39 -28.92 -31.01
N ASP A 227 19.69 -29.22 -32.10
CA ASP A 227 18.94 -30.46 -32.28
C ASP A 227 19.88 -31.62 -32.66
N ILE A 228 20.09 -32.56 -31.72
CA ILE A 228 21.00 -33.72 -31.85
C ILE A 228 20.50 -34.68 -32.95
N ASP A 229 19.18 -34.79 -33.15
CA ASP A 229 18.58 -35.70 -34.12
C ASP A 229 18.83 -35.22 -35.56
N LYS A 230 18.85 -33.90 -35.76
CA LYS A 230 19.22 -33.27 -37.03
C LYS A 230 20.69 -33.49 -37.39
N TRP A 231 21.58 -33.60 -36.39
CA TRP A 231 23.00 -33.89 -36.61
C TRP A 231 23.26 -35.35 -37.00
N LEU A 232 22.52 -36.29 -36.42
CA LEU A 232 22.59 -37.71 -36.79
C LEU A 232 22.06 -37.94 -38.21
N GLN A 233 20.99 -37.26 -38.62
CA GLN A 233 20.48 -37.30 -39.99
C GLN A 233 21.43 -36.63 -41.01
N GLY A 234 22.16 -35.59 -40.59
CA GLY A 234 23.18 -34.93 -41.41
C GLY A 234 24.42 -35.80 -41.70
N LYS A 235 24.82 -36.67 -40.76
CA LYS A 235 25.99 -37.56 -40.95
C LYS A 235 25.76 -38.69 -41.95
N VAL A 236 24.54 -39.21 -42.05
CA VAL A 236 24.19 -40.20 -43.08
C VAL A 236 24.25 -39.58 -44.48
N LEU A 237 23.96 -38.28 -44.63
CA LEU A 237 24.01 -37.58 -45.92
C LEU A 237 25.43 -37.18 -46.37
N VAL A 238 26.37 -36.96 -45.43
CA VAL A 238 27.76 -36.59 -45.76
C VAL A 238 28.58 -37.79 -46.24
N ALA A 239 28.27 -39.00 -45.77
CA ALA A 239 28.89 -40.23 -46.28
C ALA A 239 28.52 -40.53 -47.75
N CYS A 240 27.37 -40.07 -48.23
CA CYS A 240 26.93 -40.26 -49.63
C CYS A 240 27.42 -39.19 -50.63
N ARG A 241 28.10 -38.12 -50.18
CA ARG A 241 28.57 -37.03 -51.07
C ARG A 241 30.09 -36.94 -51.26
N PHE A 242 30.85 -37.96 -50.84
CA PHE A 242 32.30 -38.04 -51.12
C PHE A 242 32.67 -38.81 -52.41
N ARG A 243 31.70 -39.05 -53.29
CA ARG A 243 31.93 -39.38 -54.70
C ARG A 243 31.14 -38.38 -55.55
N ASN A 244 31.84 -37.66 -56.44
CA ASN A 244 31.34 -36.66 -57.38
C ASN A 244 31.17 -35.23 -56.86
N ARG A 245 32.25 -34.43 -56.95
CA ARG A 245 32.27 -33.20 -57.78
C ARG A 245 33.61 -32.47 -57.65
N LYS A 246 34.53 -32.78 -58.57
CA LYS A 246 35.34 -31.72 -59.17
C LYS A 246 34.41 -30.91 -60.07
N ARG A 247 34.15 -29.64 -59.74
CA ARG A 247 33.93 -28.52 -60.68
C ARG A 247 33.26 -27.33 -59.97
N ALA A 248 33.77 -26.17 -60.36
CA ALA A 248 33.12 -24.87 -60.42
C ALA A 248 33.34 -23.88 -59.25
N HIS A 249 33.95 -22.79 -59.68
CA HIS A 249 34.22 -21.51 -59.03
C HIS A 249 32.97 -20.73 -58.59
N ARG A 250 33.27 -19.72 -57.75
CA ARG A 250 32.63 -18.37 -57.70
C ARG A 250 31.21 -18.31 -57.12
N ARG A 251 31.10 -17.81 -55.89
CA ARG A 251 30.67 -16.42 -55.55
C ARG A 251 30.56 -16.29 -54.03
N LYS A 252 31.30 -15.34 -53.46
CA LYS A 252 31.09 -14.83 -52.10
C LYS A 252 29.93 -13.83 -52.16
N SER A 253 28.93 -14.04 -51.32
CA SER A 253 27.93 -13.04 -50.93
C SER A 253 27.56 -13.34 -49.48
N TYR A 254 27.98 -12.46 -48.57
CA TYR A 254 27.45 -12.39 -47.21
C TYR A 254 26.45 -11.25 -47.16
N PRO A 255 25.28 -11.42 -46.52
CA PRO A 255 24.71 -10.38 -45.69
C PRO A 255 24.87 -10.78 -44.23
N SER A 256 25.48 -9.88 -43.49
CA SER A 256 25.60 -9.89 -42.04
C SER A 256 24.53 -8.94 -41.47
N LYS A 257 24.11 -9.22 -40.22
CA LYS A 257 23.54 -8.29 -39.22
C LYS A 257 22.02 -8.12 -39.25
N HIS A 258 21.25 -8.23 -38.16
CA HIS A 258 21.41 -8.74 -36.79
C HIS A 258 19.98 -9.06 -36.33
N HIS A 259 19.75 -10.20 -35.66
CA HIS A 259 18.49 -10.43 -34.95
C HIS A 259 18.43 -9.48 -33.74
N GLY A 260 17.23 -8.95 -33.46
CA GLY A 260 16.95 -8.10 -32.30
C GLY A 260 17.15 -8.83 -30.96
N PRO A 261 16.88 -8.15 -29.83
CA PRO A 261 17.01 -8.74 -28.50
C PRO A 261 16.22 -10.03 -28.43
N LEU A 262 16.90 -11.15 -28.17
CA LEU A 262 16.25 -12.42 -27.90
C LEU A 262 15.60 -12.28 -26.51
N SER A 263 14.31 -12.01 -26.48
CA SER A 263 13.50 -12.38 -25.31
C SER A 263 13.62 -13.89 -25.16
N LEU A 264 14.28 -14.32 -24.09
CA LEU A 264 14.33 -15.73 -23.72
C LEU A 264 12.90 -16.19 -23.37
N PRO A 265 12.51 -17.41 -23.77
CA PRO A 265 11.27 -18.03 -23.28
C PRO A 265 11.32 -18.18 -21.76
N ALA A 266 10.17 -18.06 -21.09
CA ALA A 266 10.03 -18.22 -19.64
C ALA A 266 10.49 -19.59 -19.11
N GLU A 267 10.70 -20.58 -19.98
CA GLU A 267 11.22 -21.90 -19.60
C GLU A 267 12.75 -21.93 -19.33
N ALA A 268 13.46 -20.82 -19.57
CA ALA A 268 14.91 -20.74 -19.31
C ALA A 268 15.26 -20.47 -17.83
N ASP A 269 14.31 -19.96 -17.03
CA ASP A 269 14.52 -19.64 -15.61
C ASP A 269 14.63 -20.90 -14.74
N ASP A 270 14.08 -22.03 -15.20
CA ASP A 270 14.15 -23.28 -14.44
C ASP A 270 15.57 -23.88 -14.42
N VAL A 271 16.37 -23.66 -15.47
CA VAL A 271 17.64 -24.38 -15.71
C VAL A 271 18.66 -24.23 -14.57
N LEU A 272 18.59 -23.13 -13.81
CA LEU A 272 19.51 -22.84 -12.70
C LEU A 272 18.83 -22.77 -11.34
N LEU A 273 17.57 -23.20 -11.22
CA LEU A 273 16.78 -23.05 -9.99
C LEU A 273 17.47 -23.60 -8.73
N ARG A 274 18.18 -24.73 -8.84
CA ARG A 274 18.94 -25.29 -7.72
C ARG A 274 20.09 -24.37 -7.29
N VAL A 275 20.81 -23.81 -8.26
CA VAL A 275 21.94 -22.88 -8.01
C VAL A 275 21.43 -21.57 -7.41
N ASP A 276 20.33 -21.04 -7.96
CA ASP A 276 19.70 -19.83 -7.46
C ASP A 276 19.13 -20.05 -6.04
N PHE A 277 18.51 -21.20 -5.79
CA PHE A 277 18.07 -21.60 -4.44
C PHE A 277 19.24 -21.61 -3.45
N ILE A 278 20.33 -22.32 -3.76
CA ILE A 278 21.49 -22.38 -2.86
C ILE A 278 22.06 -20.98 -2.60
N ARG A 279 22.23 -20.17 -3.65
CA ARG A 279 22.82 -18.82 -3.54
C ARG A 279 21.95 -17.88 -2.74
N GLU A 280 20.65 -17.82 -3.03
CA GLU A 280 19.72 -16.90 -2.39
C GLU A 280 19.43 -17.29 -0.94
N VAL A 281 19.26 -18.58 -0.66
CA VAL A 281 19.05 -19.09 0.70
C VAL A 281 20.30 -18.87 1.56
N ASP A 282 21.51 -19.10 1.02
CA ASP A 282 22.75 -18.80 1.74
C ASP A 282 22.90 -17.30 2.04
N ALA A 283 22.61 -16.44 1.06
CA ALA A 283 22.61 -14.99 1.26
C ALA A 283 21.62 -14.54 2.36
N LEU A 284 20.40 -15.09 2.35
CA LEU A 284 19.39 -14.84 3.38
C LEU A 284 19.88 -15.29 4.77
N LEU A 285 20.49 -16.47 4.88
CA LEU A 285 21.05 -16.95 6.14
C LEU A 285 22.17 -16.04 6.65
N GLN A 286 23.01 -15.50 5.78
CA GLN A 286 24.06 -14.54 6.15
C GLN A 286 23.47 -13.23 6.70
N GLU A 287 22.43 -12.70 6.07
CA GLU A 287 21.72 -11.50 6.53
C GLU A 287 21.07 -11.72 7.91
N VAL A 288 20.32 -12.81 8.06
CA VAL A 288 19.61 -13.15 9.31
C VAL A 288 20.57 -13.41 10.48
N ARG A 289 21.77 -13.92 10.21
CA ARG A 289 22.83 -14.08 11.24
C ARG A 289 23.48 -12.75 11.60
N SER A 290 23.62 -11.84 10.65
CA SER A 290 24.19 -10.51 10.87
C SER A 290 23.31 -9.69 11.82
N GLU A 291 22.00 -9.67 11.59
CA GLU A 291 21.03 -9.01 12.49
C GLU A 291 21.05 -9.57 13.92
N GLN A 292 21.31 -10.87 14.09
CA GLN A 292 21.40 -11.49 15.43
C GLN A 292 22.61 -11.01 16.23
N ASN A 293 23.75 -10.78 15.56
CA ASN A 293 24.95 -10.31 16.25
C ASN A 293 24.80 -8.85 16.73
N GLU A 294 23.91 -8.08 16.10
CA GLU A 294 23.61 -6.70 16.48
C GLU A 294 22.58 -6.61 17.62
N ALA A 295 21.68 -7.60 17.74
CA ALA A 295 20.67 -7.64 18.79
C ALA A 295 21.29 -8.05 20.15
N GLN A 296 21.34 -7.13 21.11
CA GLN A 296 21.71 -7.46 22.49
C GLN A 296 20.56 -8.21 23.18
N THR A 297 20.83 -9.45 23.60
CA THR A 297 19.85 -10.25 24.35
C THR A 297 19.79 -9.77 25.80
N PRO A 298 18.64 -9.32 26.32
CA PRO A 298 18.54 -8.91 27.71
C PRO A 298 18.67 -10.13 28.65
N ASP A 299 19.57 -10.03 29.63
CA ASP A 299 19.84 -11.11 30.60
C ASP A 299 18.78 -11.23 31.72
N GLY A 300 17.70 -10.46 31.63
CA GLY A 300 16.62 -10.44 32.62
C GLY A 300 15.84 -11.76 32.73
N LEU A 301 15.21 -11.94 33.89
CA LEU A 301 14.19 -12.96 34.16
C LEU A 301 12.78 -12.35 34.21
N ASP A 302 12.65 -11.07 33.88
CA ASP A 302 11.35 -10.42 33.75
C ASP A 302 10.55 -11.05 32.59
N PRO A 303 9.20 -10.98 32.64
CA PRO A 303 8.35 -11.60 31.62
C PRO A 303 8.64 -11.10 30.19
N GLU A 304 9.11 -9.85 30.03
CA GLU A 304 9.47 -9.31 28.71
C GLU A 304 10.77 -9.95 28.20
N SER A 305 11.79 -10.09 29.05
CA SER A 305 13.04 -10.81 28.73
C SER A 305 12.80 -12.28 28.42
N VAL A 306 11.87 -12.95 29.12
CA VAL A 306 11.50 -14.35 28.81
C VAL A 306 10.82 -14.43 27.44
N ALA A 307 9.90 -13.51 27.12
CA ALA A 307 9.27 -13.46 25.80
C ALA A 307 10.28 -13.24 24.68
N VAL A 308 11.26 -12.35 24.88
CA VAL A 308 12.36 -12.12 23.92
C VAL A 308 13.20 -13.39 23.73
N LYS A 309 13.59 -14.07 24.82
CA LYS A 309 14.36 -15.32 24.77
C LYS A 309 13.61 -16.44 24.05
N LEU A 310 12.30 -16.57 24.27
CA LEU A 310 11.46 -17.55 23.56
C LEU A 310 11.40 -17.25 22.07
N LYS A 311 11.17 -15.98 21.70
CA LYS A 311 11.15 -15.54 20.30
C LYS A 311 12.49 -15.78 19.60
N GLU A 312 13.60 -15.55 20.30
CA GLU A 312 14.94 -15.88 19.79
C GLU A 312 15.16 -17.39 19.62
N HIS A 313 14.64 -18.20 20.54
CA HIS A 313 14.71 -19.65 20.44
C HIS A 313 13.95 -20.17 19.20
N GLU A 314 12.72 -19.70 19.00
CA GLU A 314 11.93 -20.00 17.79
C GLU A 314 12.67 -19.57 16.52
N ARG A 315 13.22 -18.35 16.50
CA ARG A 315 14.01 -17.86 15.36
C ARG A 315 15.23 -18.75 15.08
N LYS A 316 15.97 -19.14 16.12
CA LYS A 316 17.12 -20.07 16.00
C LYS A 316 16.71 -21.44 15.48
N GLN A 317 15.54 -21.94 15.87
CA GLN A 317 14.99 -23.19 15.36
C GLN A 317 14.69 -23.09 13.86
N THR A 318 14.03 -22.02 13.42
CA THR A 318 13.76 -21.79 11.98
C THR A 318 15.04 -21.69 11.17
N ILE A 319 16.08 -21.03 11.69
CA ILE A 319 17.38 -20.94 11.02
C ILE A 319 17.99 -22.32 10.81
N ARG A 320 17.97 -23.18 11.82
CA ARG A 320 18.46 -24.56 11.70
C ARG A 320 17.66 -25.37 10.67
N GLN A 321 16.35 -25.15 10.58
CA GLN A 321 15.51 -25.77 9.54
C GLN A 321 15.97 -25.33 8.15
N VAL A 322 16.17 -24.03 7.94
CA VAL A 322 16.64 -23.49 6.65
C VAL A 322 18.04 -23.99 6.30
N GLU A 323 18.97 -24.07 7.27
CA GLU A 323 20.30 -24.67 7.08
C GLU A 323 20.20 -26.13 6.63
N THR A 324 19.31 -26.90 7.25
CA THR A 324 19.10 -28.31 6.88
C THR A 324 18.54 -28.44 5.45
N LEU A 325 17.64 -27.54 5.04
CA LEU A 325 17.13 -27.49 3.66
C LEU A 325 18.23 -27.11 2.66
N LEU A 326 19.11 -26.17 3.03
CA LEU A 326 20.26 -25.79 2.20
C LEU A 326 21.22 -26.96 2.01
N ASP A 327 21.57 -27.66 3.10
CA ASP A 327 22.42 -28.85 3.05
C ASP A 327 21.79 -29.97 2.21
N LEU A 328 20.47 -30.14 2.31
CA LEU A 328 19.73 -31.09 1.48
C LEU A 328 19.80 -30.71 0.00
N ALA A 329 19.66 -29.43 -0.35
CA ALA A 329 19.78 -28.94 -1.72
C ALA A 329 21.18 -29.17 -2.30
N ILE A 330 22.22 -28.91 -1.52
CA ILE A 330 23.63 -29.12 -1.92
C ILE A 330 23.90 -30.60 -2.18
N ASN A 331 23.43 -31.48 -1.28
CA ASN A 331 23.71 -32.91 -1.34
C ASN A 331 22.63 -33.71 -2.10
N LEU A 332 21.71 -33.04 -2.77
CA LEU A 332 20.62 -33.69 -3.49
C LEU A 332 21.17 -34.58 -4.61
N GLN A 333 20.72 -35.83 -4.62
CA GLN A 333 21.00 -36.83 -5.64
C GLN A 333 19.67 -37.38 -6.19
N TRP A 334 19.69 -37.67 -7.49
CA TRP A 334 18.54 -38.09 -8.31
C TRP A 334 18.28 -39.59 -8.26
#